data_AF-A0A3C1KPE4-F1
#
_entry.id   AF-A0A3C1KPE4-F1
#
_cell.length_a   1.000
_cell.length_b   1.000
_cell.length_c   1.000
_cell.angle_alpha   90.00
_cell.angle_beta   90.00
_cell.angle_gamma   90.00
#
_symmetry.space_group_name_H-M   'P 1'
#
loop_
_entity.id
_entity.type
_entity.pdbx_description
1 polymer ?
#
loop_
_entity_poly.entity_id
_entity_poly.type
_entity_poly.pdbx_seq_one_letter_code
_entity_poly.pdbx_strand_id
1 'polypeptide(L)'
;AVTFTNKAAREMKERVGGLLGAQASEGLTVSTFHQLGLKIIREERKALGMKAGFSIFDGEDSRKLIHDLLIQEHGAEGDQAGLIQQRISNWKNDRLLPEAALAQASSPADILFAQAYQRYRRALKAF
;
A
#
# COMPACT_ATOMS: atom_id res chain seq x y z
N ALA A 1 -4.35 -19.89 4.60
CA ALA A 1 -4.84 -19.10 5.75
C ALA A 1 -4.16 -17.73 5.75
N VAL A 2 -4.84 -16.67 6.20
CA VAL A 2 -4.32 -15.30 6.17
C VAL A 2 -4.42 -14.66 7.56
N THR A 3 -3.39 -13.90 7.97
CA THR A 3 -3.34 -13.23 9.28
C THR A 3 -2.92 -11.76 9.17
N PHE A 4 -3.02 -11.01 10.27
CA PHE A 4 -2.62 -9.60 10.33
C PHE A 4 -1.15 -9.38 10.67
N THR A 5 -0.49 -10.35 11.32
CA THR A 5 0.90 -10.20 11.78
C THR A 5 1.76 -11.38 11.33
N ASN A 6 3.04 -11.11 11.09
CA ASN A 6 4.01 -12.16 10.75
C ASN A 6 4.14 -13.21 11.87
N LYS A 7 4.04 -12.77 13.14
CA LYS A 7 4.05 -13.67 14.30
C LYS A 7 2.88 -14.65 14.24
N ALA A 8 1.65 -14.16 14.04
CA ALA A 8 0.47 -15.01 13.95
C ALA A 8 0.53 -15.95 12.74
N ALA A 9 1.06 -15.49 11.59
CA ALA A 9 1.27 -16.36 10.43
C ALA A 9 2.23 -17.51 10.76
N ARG A 10 3.36 -17.20 11.42
CA ARG A 10 4.38 -18.18 11.80
C ARG A 10 3.85 -19.20 12.80
N GLU A 11 3.24 -18.74 13.90
CA GLU A 11 2.67 -19.62 14.93
C GLU A 11 1.57 -20.53 14.37
N MET A 12 0.74 -20.01 13.47
CA MET A 12 -0.29 -20.81 12.81
C MET A 12 0.33 -21.88 11.89
N LYS A 13 1.38 -21.54 11.15
CA LYS A 13 2.09 -22.49 10.28
C LYS A 13 2.75 -23.61 11.09
N GLU A 14 3.44 -23.27 12.18
CA GLU A 14 4.06 -24.22 13.10
C GLU A 14 3.02 -25.19 13.68
N ARG A 15 1.89 -24.65 14.15
CA ARG A 15 0.81 -25.46 14.72
C ARG A 15 0.20 -26.42 13.70
N VAL A 16 -0.06 -25.96 12.47
CA VAL A 16 -0.61 -26.81 11.40
C VAL A 16 0.40 -27.90 11.00
N GLY A 17 1.68 -27.56 10.91
CA GLY A 17 2.75 -28.53 10.63
C GLY A 17 2.86 -29.62 11.69
N GLY A 18 2.71 -29.26 12.97
CA GLY A 18 2.70 -30.23 14.08
C GLY A 18 1.49 -31.17 14.07
N LEU A 19 0.34 -30.72 13.58
CA LEU A 19 -0.90 -31.52 13.55
C LEU A 19 -0.97 -32.47 12.33
N LEU A 20 -0.53 -32.01 11.16
CA LEU A 20 -0.65 -32.77 9.90
C LEU A 20 0.61 -33.58 9.57
N GLY A 21 1.74 -33.26 10.20
CA GLY A 21 3.06 -33.76 9.80
C GLY A 21 3.64 -32.96 8.61
N ALA A 22 4.97 -33.02 8.46
CA ALA A 22 5.69 -32.19 7.48
C ALA A 22 5.24 -32.42 6.03
N GLN A 23 4.93 -33.67 5.66
CA GLN A 23 4.60 -34.05 4.29
C GLN A 23 3.18 -33.61 3.88
N ALA A 24 2.20 -33.67 4.79
CA ALA A 24 0.83 -33.22 4.51
C ALA A 24 0.64 -31.70 4.68
N SER A 25 1.60 -31.02 5.32
CA SER A 25 1.62 -29.55 5.41
C SER A 25 2.40 -28.87 4.28
N GLU A 26 2.99 -29.65 3.38
CA GLU A 26 3.69 -29.15 2.21
C GLU A 26 2.71 -28.50 1.23
N GLY A 27 3.02 -27.29 0.76
CA GLY A 27 2.13 -26.50 -0.13
C GLY A 27 1.08 -25.62 0.59
N LEU A 28 0.88 -25.77 1.90
CA LEU A 28 -0.02 -24.90 2.66
C LEU A 28 0.53 -23.47 2.74
N THR A 29 -0.23 -22.52 2.19
CA THR A 29 0.10 -21.09 2.29
C THR A 29 -0.52 -20.50 3.55
N VAL A 30 0.34 -20.11 4.48
CA VAL A 30 0.00 -19.32 5.68
C VAL A 30 0.84 -18.04 5.64
N SER A 31 0.20 -16.89 5.51
CA SER A 31 0.88 -15.61 5.31
C SER A 31 0.07 -14.45 5.87
N THR A 32 0.66 -13.25 5.91
CA THR A 32 -0.13 -12.03 6.11
C THR A 32 -0.87 -11.60 4.84
N PHE A 33 -1.84 -10.70 4.98
CA PHE A 33 -2.53 -10.09 3.83
C PHE A 33 -1.54 -9.45 2.85
N HIS A 34 -0.58 -8.67 3.36
CA HIS A 34 0.41 -7.99 2.52
C HIS A 34 1.36 -8.95 1.81
N GLN A 35 1.82 -10.00 2.50
CA GLN A 35 2.67 -11.02 1.86
C GLN A 35 1.94 -11.78 0.76
N LEU A 36 0.67 -12.15 0.99
CA LEU A 36 -0.14 -12.81 -0.02
C LEU A 36 -0.39 -11.87 -1.21
N GLY A 37 -0.78 -10.62 -0.95
CA GLY A 37 -1.01 -9.62 -1.99
C GLY A 37 0.24 -9.37 -2.83
N LEU A 38 1.41 -9.25 -2.20
CA LEU A 38 2.67 -9.09 -2.91
C LEU A 38 3.01 -10.32 -3.77
N LYS A 39 2.75 -11.54 -3.28
CA LYS A 39 2.93 -12.76 -4.07
C LYS A 39 2.08 -12.72 -5.33
N ILE A 40 0.78 -12.44 -5.20
CA ILE A 40 -0.14 -12.32 -6.33
C ILE A 40 0.34 -11.25 -7.32
N ILE A 41 0.70 -10.05 -6.84
CA ILE A 41 1.18 -8.96 -7.71
C ILE A 41 2.44 -9.38 -8.48
N ARG A 42 3.37 -10.10 -7.86
CA ARG A 42 4.60 -10.58 -8.53
C ARG A 42 4.30 -11.61 -9.61
N GLU A 43 3.37 -12.52 -9.36
CA GLU A 43 2.91 -13.54 -10.33
C GLU A 43 2.20 -12.86 -11.52
N GLU A 44 1.33 -11.88 -11.24
CA GLU A 44 0.48 -11.20 -12.23
C GLU A 44 1.05 -9.89 -12.78
N ARG A 45 2.31 -9.57 -12.48
CA ARG A 45 2.92 -8.26 -12.80
C ARG A 45 2.80 -7.86 -14.27
N LYS A 46 2.83 -8.83 -15.20
CA LYS A 46 2.69 -8.58 -16.63
C LYS A 46 1.29 -8.07 -16.98
N ALA A 47 0.25 -8.70 -16.42
CA ALA A 47 -1.14 -8.26 -16.59
C ALA A 47 -1.38 -6.87 -15.97
N LEU A 48 -0.65 -6.55 -14.89
CA LEU A 48 -0.71 -5.25 -14.22
C LEU A 48 0.16 -4.16 -14.90
N GLY A 49 0.94 -4.50 -15.93
CA GLY A 49 1.87 -3.56 -16.57
C GLY A 49 3.03 -3.13 -15.68
N MET A 50 3.38 -3.92 -14.67
CA MET A 50 4.44 -3.61 -13.69
C MET A 50 5.79 -4.23 -14.09
N LYS A 51 6.87 -3.49 -13.82
CA LYS A 51 8.25 -3.96 -14.03
C LYS A 51 8.58 -5.11 -13.06
N ALA A 52 9.56 -5.95 -13.40
CA ALA A 52 9.95 -7.08 -12.55
C ALA A 52 10.50 -6.66 -11.17
N GLY A 53 11.20 -5.52 -11.11
CA GLY A 53 11.84 -5.00 -9.91
C GLY A 53 11.16 -3.76 -9.36
N PHE A 54 9.82 -3.70 -9.36
CA PHE A 54 9.10 -2.60 -8.73
C PHE A 54 9.46 -2.48 -7.25
N SER A 55 9.56 -1.25 -6.76
CA SER A 55 9.89 -0.96 -5.37
C SER A 55 8.66 -1.01 -4.47
N ILE A 56 8.86 -1.41 -3.22
CA ILE A 56 7.86 -1.28 -2.16
C ILE A 56 8.32 -0.14 -1.28
N PHE A 57 7.57 0.95 -1.28
CA PHE A 57 7.86 2.09 -0.41
C PHE A 57 7.45 1.76 1.01
N ASP A 58 8.29 2.12 1.96
CA ASP A 58 7.90 2.15 3.36
C ASP A 58 7.12 3.45 3.69
N GLY A 59 6.86 3.65 4.99
CA GLY A 59 6.14 4.83 5.47
C GLY A 59 6.92 6.12 5.26
N GLU A 60 8.25 6.09 5.39
CA GLU A 60 9.10 7.27 5.25
C GLU A 60 9.30 7.64 3.79
N ASP A 61 9.56 6.66 2.92
CA ASP A 61 9.64 6.85 1.47
C ASP A 61 8.36 7.48 0.93
N SER A 62 7.21 6.97 1.39
CA SER A 62 5.90 7.49 1.00
C SER A 62 5.70 8.93 1.46
N ARG A 63 6.06 9.24 2.71
CA ARG A 63 5.94 10.60 3.27
C ARG A 63 6.83 11.58 2.54
N LYS A 64 8.08 11.20 2.27
CA LYS A 64 9.05 12.01 1.55
C LYS A 64 8.57 12.32 0.13
N LEU A 65 8.10 11.31 -0.60
CA LEU A 65 7.56 11.52 -1.94
C LEU A 65 6.36 12.48 -1.93
N ILE A 66 5.45 12.34 -0.96
CA ILE A 66 4.31 13.26 -0.81
C ILE A 66 4.80 14.69 -0.55
N HIS A 67 5.74 14.86 0.37
CA HIS A 67 6.33 16.15 0.70
C HIS A 67 6.97 16.82 -0.52
N ASP A 68 7.80 16.08 -1.26
CA ASP A 68 8.50 16.60 -2.44
C ASP A 68 7.50 17.03 -3.53
N LEU A 69 6.39 16.31 -3.69
CA LEU A 69 5.32 16.67 -4.61
C LEU A 69 4.53 17.92 -4.18
N LEU A 70 4.44 18.20 -2.88
CA LEU A 70 3.73 19.38 -2.35
C LEU A 70 4.56 20.65 -2.48
N ILE A 71 5.85 20.59 -2.13
CA ILE A 71 6.76 21.74 -2.23
C ILE A 71 6.80 22.28 -3.66
N GLN A 72 6.79 21.39 -4.65
CA GLN A 72 6.82 21.76 -6.06
C GLN A 72 5.64 22.64 -6.50
N GLU A 73 4.50 22.60 -5.81
CA GLU A 73 3.30 23.34 -6.21
C GLU A 73 2.88 24.46 -5.27
N HIS A 74 3.04 24.28 -3.95
CA HIS A 74 2.51 25.19 -2.94
C HIS A 74 3.59 25.92 -2.15
N GLY A 75 4.88 25.63 -2.42
CA GLY A 75 5.99 26.13 -1.61
C GLY A 75 6.16 25.36 -0.30
N ALA A 76 7.07 25.83 0.55
CA ALA A 76 7.47 25.15 1.78
C ALA A 76 6.57 25.47 3.00
N GLU A 77 5.45 26.16 2.83
CA GLU A 77 4.61 26.57 3.96
C GLU A 77 3.68 25.44 4.43
N GLY A 78 3.93 24.97 5.65
CA GLY A 78 3.11 23.99 6.36
C GLY A 78 3.32 22.56 5.85
N ASP A 79 4.25 21.82 6.46
CA ASP A 79 4.42 20.39 6.17
C ASP A 79 3.16 19.61 6.60
N GLN A 80 2.28 19.35 5.62
CA GLN A 80 1.08 18.53 5.77
C GLN A 80 1.27 17.12 5.22
N ALA A 81 2.50 16.71 4.87
CA ALA A 81 2.75 15.42 4.21
C ALA A 81 2.27 14.23 5.05
N GLY A 82 2.45 14.30 6.38
CA GLY A 82 1.94 13.28 7.30
C GLY A 82 0.41 13.18 7.30
N LEU A 83 -0.30 14.32 7.32
CA LEU A 83 -1.77 14.35 7.26
C LEU A 83 -2.30 13.82 5.94
N ILE A 84 -1.65 14.20 4.83
CA ILE A 84 -1.99 13.73 3.49
C ILE A 84 -1.74 12.23 3.37
N GLN A 85 -0.61 11.73 3.86
CA GLN A 85 -0.30 10.30 3.87
C GLN A 85 -1.36 9.50 4.64
N GLN A 86 -1.77 9.99 5.82
CA GLN A 86 -2.84 9.38 6.62
C GLN A 86 -4.15 9.36 5.84
N ARG A 87 -4.54 10.48 5.21
CA ARG A 87 -5.78 10.56 4.43
C ARG A 87 -5.78 9.60 3.23
N ILE A 88 -4.67 9.56 2.49
CA ILE A 88 -4.47 8.62 1.38
C ILE A 88 -4.58 7.17 1.85
N SER A 89 -3.99 6.84 3.01
CA SER A 89 -4.06 5.50 3.59
C SER A 89 -5.52 5.09 3.87
N ASN A 90 -6.30 5.99 4.48
CA ASN A 90 -7.72 5.74 4.74
C ASN A 90 -8.51 5.54 3.44
N TRP A 91 -8.32 6.40 2.44
CA TRP A 91 -8.96 6.23 1.13
C TRP A 91 -8.58 4.91 0.45
N LYS A 92 -7.33 4.46 0.54
CA LYS A 92 -6.91 3.16 0.02
C LYS A 92 -7.60 2.00 0.75
N ASN A 93 -7.73 2.07 2.08
CA ASN A 93 -8.46 1.08 2.87
C ASN A 93 -9.94 1.00 2.48
N ASP A 94 -10.55 2.15 2.16
CA ASP A 94 -11.94 2.25 1.68
C ASP A 94 -12.08 1.89 0.19
N ARG A 95 -10.98 1.56 -0.50
CA ARG A 95 -10.91 1.31 -1.96
C ARG A 95 -11.34 2.50 -2.80
N LEU A 96 -11.17 3.71 -2.27
CA LEU A 96 -11.46 4.95 -2.96
C LEU A 96 -10.27 5.36 -3.87
N LEU A 97 -10.56 5.52 -5.16
CA LEU A 97 -9.58 5.97 -6.15
C LEU A 97 -9.40 7.50 -6.11
N PRO A 98 -8.24 8.05 -6.51
CA PRO A 98 -8.01 9.49 -6.50
C PRO A 98 -9.05 10.30 -7.27
N GLU A 99 -9.52 9.78 -8.41
CA GLU A 99 -10.53 10.44 -9.24
C GLU A 99 -11.86 10.57 -8.49
N ALA A 100 -12.25 9.52 -7.75
CA ALA A 100 -13.45 9.51 -6.93
C ALA A 100 -13.30 10.34 -5.66
N ALA A 101 -12.11 10.34 -5.05
CA ALA A 101 -11.78 11.18 -3.90
C ALA A 101 -11.88 12.66 -4.26
N LEU A 102 -11.37 13.05 -5.43
CA LEU A 102 -11.46 14.42 -5.92
C LEU A 102 -12.90 14.83 -6.22
N ALA A 103 -13.69 13.94 -6.82
CA ALA A 103 -15.11 14.21 -7.11
C ALA A 103 -15.97 14.38 -5.84
N GLN A 104 -15.59 13.75 -4.73
CA GLN A 104 -16.30 13.85 -3.44
C GLN A 104 -15.74 14.95 -2.52
N ALA A 105 -14.60 15.54 -2.88
CA ALA A 105 -13.96 16.56 -2.05
C ALA A 105 -14.77 17.86 -2.04
N SER A 106 -15.11 18.33 -0.84
CA SER A 106 -15.94 19.53 -0.64
C SER A 106 -15.20 20.65 0.09
N SER A 107 -14.20 20.33 0.90
CA SER A 107 -13.37 21.31 1.61
C SER A 107 -12.09 21.63 0.84
N PRO A 108 -11.51 22.85 0.97
CA PRO A 108 -10.22 23.17 0.36
C PRO A 108 -9.10 22.18 0.72
N ALA A 109 -9.11 21.70 1.97
CA ALA A 109 -8.16 20.69 2.43
C ALA A 109 -8.38 19.31 1.77
N ASP A 110 -9.63 18.84 1.67
CA ASP A 110 -9.91 17.57 0.98
C ASP A 110 -9.56 17.64 -0.51
N ILE A 111 -9.78 18.79 -1.15
CA ILE A 111 -9.39 19.01 -2.55
C ILE A 111 -7.88 18.90 -2.69
N LEU A 112 -7.11 19.59 -1.83
CA LEU A 112 -5.65 19.49 -1.80
C LEU A 112 -5.20 18.04 -1.60
N PHE A 113 -5.79 17.34 -0.64
CA PHE A 113 -5.41 15.96 -0.31
C PHE A 113 -5.72 15.00 -1.47
N ALA A 114 -6.86 15.18 -2.14
CA ALA A 114 -7.25 14.36 -3.29
C ALA A 114 -6.35 14.62 -4.51
N GLN A 115 -5.98 15.88 -4.76
CA GLN A 115 -5.02 16.22 -5.80
C GLN A 115 -3.63 15.63 -5.50
N ALA A 116 -3.16 15.73 -4.25
CA ALA A 116 -1.91 15.11 -3.81
C ALA A 116 -1.96 13.58 -3.98
N TYR A 117 -3.09 12.94 -3.70
CA TYR A 117 -3.28 11.51 -3.94
C TYR A 117 -3.12 11.14 -5.43
N GLN A 118 -3.73 11.92 -6.33
CA GLN A 118 -3.62 11.69 -7.77
C GLN A 118 -2.17 11.79 -8.25
N ARG A 119 -1.44 12.80 -7.78
CA ARG A 119 -0.02 13.01 -8.11
C ARG A 119 0.86 11.91 -7.54
N TYR A 120 0.68 11.57 -6.28
CA TYR A 120 1.39 10.48 -5.61
C TYR A 120 1.21 9.14 -6.36
N ARG A 121 -0.03 8.80 -6.73
CA ARG A 121 -0.31 7.57 -7.52
C ARG A 121 0.37 7.59 -8.89
N ARG A 122 0.45 8.76 -9.54
CA ARG A 122 1.14 8.91 -10.83
C ARG A 122 2.64 8.75 -10.67
N ALA A 123 3.24 9.40 -9.66
CA ALA A 123 4.66 9.33 -9.37
C ALA A 123 5.11 7.91 -9.04
N LEU A 124 4.31 7.14 -8.28
CA LEU A 124 4.59 5.75 -7.97
C LEU A 124 4.74 4.84 -9.19
N LYS A 125 4.11 5.17 -10.33
CA LYS A 125 4.26 4.36 -11.56
C LYS A 125 5.67 4.47 -12.19
N ALA A 126 6.46 5.46 -11.79
CA ALA A 126 7.83 5.61 -12.26
C ALA A 126 8.82 4.66 -11.57
N PHE A 127 8.46 4.18 -10.37
CA PHE A 127 9.25 3.26 -9.53
C PHE A 127 8.79 1.80 -9.70
#